data_AF-L1IKF6-F1
#
_entry.id   AF-L1IKF6-F1
#
_cell.length_a   1.000
_cell.length_b   1.000
_cell.length_c   1.000
_cell.angle_alpha   90.00
_cell.angle_beta   90.00
_cell.angle_gamma   90.00
#
_symmetry.space_group_name_H-M   'P 1'
#
loop_
_entity.id
_entity.type
_entity.pdbx_description
1 polymer ?
#
loop_
_entity_poly.entity_id
_entity_poly.type
_entity_poly.pdbx_seq_one_letter_code
_entity_poly.pdbx_strand_id
1 'polypeptide(L)'
;MDALVRQKSSQVLMDQMVDVQTKDHMDHTFAGIMFDVRVRDLPFEYIEISSIWIRGNLGPITIWSTSGGFEGKHENCSQWQRHYSNIHMPSMLELQEMQLDVPIRFSQAETKGIYIHAAEMGDEQIVYDNKRGDITYSDSYLDILPGIAHLADVPFSGENQDIFYGWWGPPWRDRREFVGRLQYGIKWLRWNPEVHCHFPAIFREMIWTLLMSRHPRSRCSILYWLDHDQLLYVINCVNWWENSQLLEQIANPAGEQKRVNKRFGDKCRAIYRWFSKSLSS
;
A
#
# COMPACT_ATOMS: atom_id res chain seq x y z
N MET A 1 30.50 -14.60 -22.95
CA MET A 1 29.05 -14.30 -22.87
C MET A 1 28.90 -13.18 -21.88
N ASP A 2 28.16 -12.13 -22.22
CA ASP A 2 27.86 -11.06 -21.27
C ASP A 2 27.02 -11.61 -20.12
N ALA A 3 27.27 -11.15 -18.90
CA ALA A 3 26.54 -11.60 -17.72
C ALA A 3 25.05 -11.23 -17.85
N LEU A 4 24.15 -12.20 -17.64
CA LEU A 4 22.71 -11.93 -17.63
C LEU A 4 22.35 -10.99 -16.47
N VAL A 5 21.82 -9.81 -16.79
CA VAL A 5 21.49 -8.79 -15.79
C VAL A 5 20.18 -9.15 -15.11
N ARG A 6 20.25 -9.42 -13.80
CA ARG A 6 19.06 -9.65 -12.95
C ARG A 6 18.48 -8.31 -12.49
N GLN A 7 17.15 -8.22 -12.52
CA GLN A 7 16.43 -7.02 -12.14
C GLN A 7 16.10 -7.03 -10.64
N LYS A 8 16.12 -5.86 -10.01
CA LYS A 8 15.73 -5.72 -8.59
C LYS A 8 14.22 -5.68 -8.40
N SER A 9 13.51 -5.06 -9.34
CA SER A 9 12.06 -4.89 -9.30
C SER A 9 11.43 -5.09 -10.67
N SER A 10 10.10 -5.14 -10.71
CA SER A 10 9.35 -5.17 -11.97
C SER A 10 9.70 -3.95 -12.83
N GLN A 11 9.83 -4.11 -14.15
CA GLN A 11 10.17 -2.98 -15.03
C GLN A 11 9.05 -1.93 -15.04
N VAL A 12 7.80 -2.37 -15.01
CA VAL A 12 6.60 -1.54 -15.01
C VAL A 12 5.99 -1.54 -13.61
N LEU A 13 5.38 -0.43 -13.21
CA LEU A 13 4.42 -0.42 -12.10
C LEU A 13 3.27 -1.34 -12.53
N MET A 14 3.07 -2.45 -11.85
CA MET A 14 2.25 -3.51 -12.40
C MET A 14 0.80 -3.03 -12.64
N ASP A 15 0.32 -3.23 -13.87
CA ASP A 15 -0.92 -2.75 -14.53
C ASP A 15 -2.25 -3.11 -13.87
N GLN A 16 -2.25 -3.58 -12.62
CA GLN A 16 -3.48 -3.63 -11.84
C GLN A 16 -3.59 -2.33 -11.06
N MET A 17 -4.18 -1.34 -11.72
CA MET A 17 -4.89 -0.27 -11.02
C MET A 17 -5.94 -0.97 -10.17
N VAL A 18 -5.69 -1.05 -8.88
CA VAL A 18 -6.66 -1.59 -7.95
C VAL A 18 -7.54 -0.43 -7.51
N ASP A 19 -8.82 -0.55 -7.83
CA ASP A 19 -9.84 0.38 -7.40
C ASP A 19 -10.38 -0.09 -6.06
N VAL A 20 -10.10 0.71 -5.03
CA VAL A 20 -10.66 0.49 -3.69
C VAL A 20 -11.86 1.39 -3.53
N GLN A 21 -13.06 0.82 -3.47
CA GLN A 21 -14.29 1.55 -3.20
C GLN A 21 -14.74 1.30 -1.76
N THR A 22 -14.91 2.37 -1.00
CA THR A 22 -15.49 2.28 0.34
C THR A 22 -17.01 2.35 0.29
N LYS A 23 -17.66 1.83 1.33
CA LYS A 23 -19.13 1.79 1.40
C LYS A 23 -19.67 3.18 1.65
N ASP A 24 -20.82 3.44 1.05
CA ASP A 24 -21.46 4.75 1.08
C ASP A 24 -22.90 4.61 1.58
N HIS A 25 -23.19 5.24 2.72
CA HIS A 25 -24.54 5.31 3.30
C HIS A 25 -25.11 6.73 3.26
N MET A 26 -24.37 7.71 2.72
CA MET A 26 -24.75 9.13 2.70
C MET A 26 -25.05 9.72 4.08
N ASP A 27 -24.32 9.30 5.11
CA ASP A 27 -24.65 9.69 6.49
C ASP A 27 -24.30 11.17 6.79
N HIS A 28 -23.18 11.70 6.28
CA HIS A 28 -22.65 13.02 6.66
C HIS A 28 -21.80 13.71 5.56
N THR A 29 -21.67 15.03 5.66
CA THR A 29 -20.76 15.87 4.86
C THR A 29 -20.10 16.91 5.75
N PHE A 30 -18.79 17.19 5.60
CA PHE A 30 -18.10 18.35 6.20
C PHE A 30 -16.80 18.71 5.43
N ALA A 31 -16.04 19.68 5.93
CA ALA A 31 -14.87 20.26 5.26
C ALA A 31 -13.68 19.32 5.08
N GLY A 32 -13.50 18.28 5.89
CA GLY A 32 -12.36 17.38 5.71
C GLY A 32 -12.50 16.01 6.33
N ILE A 33 -11.62 15.10 5.90
CA ILE A 33 -11.48 13.75 6.45
C ILE A 33 -9.99 13.40 6.53
N MET A 34 -9.57 12.93 7.70
CA MET A 34 -8.27 12.30 7.92
C MET A 34 -8.46 10.82 8.19
N PHE A 35 -7.66 9.96 7.56
CA PHE A 35 -7.69 8.53 7.78
C PHE A 35 -6.31 7.92 7.51
N ASP A 36 -6.07 6.73 8.04
CA ASP A 36 -4.81 6.02 7.81
C ASP A 36 -4.95 4.98 6.71
N VAL A 37 -3.94 4.90 5.85
CA VAL A 37 -3.74 3.78 4.92
C VAL A 37 -2.52 2.99 5.38
N ARG A 38 -2.71 1.68 5.57
CA ARG A 38 -1.67 0.75 5.99
C ARG A 38 -1.42 -0.25 4.89
N VAL A 39 -0.18 -0.40 4.44
CA VAL A 39 0.18 -1.43 3.47
C VAL A 39 0.61 -2.72 4.18
N ARG A 40 0.32 -3.86 3.55
CA ARG A 40 0.68 -5.20 4.07
C ARG A 40 2.19 -5.41 3.99
N ASP A 41 2.70 -6.35 4.79
CA ASP A 41 4.09 -6.80 4.72
C ASP A 41 4.26 -7.82 3.57
N LEU A 42 4.28 -7.30 2.34
CA LEU A 42 4.48 -8.08 1.11
C LEU A 42 5.76 -7.63 0.40
N PRO A 43 6.39 -8.48 -0.43
CA PRO A 43 7.61 -8.13 -1.16
C PRO A 43 7.37 -7.24 -2.38
N PHE A 44 6.81 -6.05 -2.14
CA PHE A 44 6.85 -4.93 -3.08
C PHE A 44 8.04 -4.00 -2.75
N GLU A 45 8.55 -3.33 -3.77
CA GLU A 45 9.49 -2.22 -3.61
C GLU A 45 8.76 -1.01 -3.02
N TYR A 46 7.61 -0.68 -3.61
CA TYR A 46 6.68 0.31 -3.07
C TYR A 46 5.25 0.09 -3.62
N ILE A 47 4.27 0.66 -2.91
CA ILE A 47 2.92 0.93 -3.42
C ILE A 47 2.81 2.44 -3.63
N GLU A 48 2.14 2.90 -4.69
CA GLU A 48 1.88 4.33 -4.87
C GLU A 48 0.42 4.61 -5.20
N ILE A 49 -0.22 5.49 -4.42
CA ILE A 49 -1.55 6.03 -4.72
C ILE A 49 -1.36 7.16 -5.73
N SER A 50 -2.02 7.07 -6.88
CA SER A 50 -1.94 8.05 -7.97
C SER A 50 -3.12 9.02 -7.96
N SER A 51 -4.28 8.55 -7.52
CA SER A 51 -5.53 9.33 -7.57
C SER A 51 -6.44 8.95 -6.40
N ILE A 52 -7.23 9.93 -5.96
CA ILE A 52 -8.28 9.77 -4.94
C ILE A 52 -9.57 10.32 -5.53
N TRP A 53 -10.69 9.62 -5.38
CA TRP A 53 -11.99 10.14 -5.79
C TRP A 53 -12.85 10.38 -4.57
N ILE A 54 -13.49 11.55 -4.58
CA ILE A 54 -14.40 12.01 -3.55
C ILE A 54 -15.63 12.63 -4.21
N ARG A 55 -16.66 12.87 -3.42
CA ARG A 55 -17.88 13.56 -3.84
C ARG A 55 -18.37 14.48 -2.73
N GLY A 56 -19.25 15.41 -3.09
CA GLY A 56 -19.87 16.38 -2.20
C GLY A 56 -20.03 17.75 -2.86
N ASN A 57 -20.35 18.78 -2.07
CA ASN A 57 -20.31 20.18 -2.49
C ASN A 57 -18.85 20.65 -2.50
N LEU A 58 -18.06 20.06 -3.40
CA LEU A 58 -16.65 20.31 -3.55
C LEU A 58 -16.38 21.81 -3.85
N GLY A 59 -15.11 22.18 -3.80
CA GLY A 59 -14.64 23.54 -4.09
C GLY A 59 -13.12 23.49 -4.21
N PRO A 60 -12.37 24.40 -3.56
CA PRO A 60 -10.93 24.25 -3.42
C PRO A 60 -10.59 23.00 -2.59
N ILE A 61 -10.00 21.99 -3.21
CA ILE A 61 -9.59 20.73 -2.58
C ILE A 61 -8.06 20.69 -2.42
N THR A 62 -7.60 20.23 -1.26
CA THR A 62 -6.20 19.86 -1.02
C THR A 62 -6.10 18.44 -0.46
N ILE A 63 -5.03 17.73 -0.84
CA ILE A 63 -4.74 16.37 -0.34
C ILE A 63 -3.32 16.35 0.22
N TRP A 64 -3.18 15.77 1.41
CA TRP A 64 -1.94 15.70 2.16
C TRP A 64 -1.66 14.29 2.66
N SER A 65 -0.38 13.99 2.91
CA SER A 65 0.01 12.77 3.61
C SER A 65 1.08 12.98 4.68
N THR A 66 1.15 12.07 5.65
CA THR A 66 2.18 12.05 6.70
C THR A 66 2.58 10.61 7.04
N SER A 67 3.86 10.36 7.31
CA SER A 67 4.35 9.01 7.66
C SER A 67 4.04 8.63 9.10
N GLY A 68 3.64 7.39 9.35
CA GLY A 68 3.33 6.87 10.68
C GLY A 68 1.92 7.18 11.18
N GLY A 69 1.01 7.54 10.28
CA GLY A 69 -0.39 7.85 10.59
C GLY A 69 -0.65 9.29 11.04
N PHE A 70 -1.93 9.68 11.11
CA PHE A 70 -2.36 11.06 11.43
C PHE A 70 -2.40 11.39 12.94
N GLU A 71 -2.40 10.38 13.81
CA GLU A 71 -2.55 10.54 15.27
C GLU A 71 -1.51 11.51 15.85
N GLY A 72 -1.96 12.50 16.62
CA GLY A 72 -1.10 13.55 17.18
C GLY A 72 -0.59 14.60 16.18
N LYS A 73 -1.04 14.58 14.91
CA LYS A 73 -0.58 15.50 13.85
C LYS A 73 -1.69 16.28 13.16
N HIS A 74 -2.95 16.10 13.57
CA HIS A 74 -4.13 16.64 12.89
C HIS A 74 -4.18 18.18 12.80
N GLU A 75 -3.43 18.89 13.65
CA GLU A 75 -3.34 20.36 13.62
C GLU A 75 -1.96 20.88 13.14
N ASN A 76 -0.98 19.99 12.92
CA ASN A 76 0.39 20.40 12.62
C ASN A 76 0.74 20.24 11.14
N CYS A 77 0.31 21.20 10.33
CA CYS A 77 0.57 21.25 8.88
C CYS A 77 2.04 20.99 8.49
N SER A 78 3.02 21.40 9.31
CA SER A 78 4.46 21.20 9.02
C SER A 78 4.90 19.74 8.94
N GLN A 79 4.11 18.82 9.49
CA GLN A 79 4.37 17.37 9.45
C GLN A 79 3.70 16.66 8.27
N TRP A 80 3.06 17.43 7.38
CA TRP A 80 2.32 16.93 6.23
C TRP A 80 2.95 17.39 4.93
N GLN A 81 2.92 16.51 3.94
CA GLN A 81 3.30 16.80 2.57
C GLN A 81 2.04 16.98 1.73
N ARG A 82 1.94 18.07 0.96
CA ARG A 82 0.85 18.27 0.00
C ARG A 82 1.11 17.48 -1.28
N HIS A 83 0.08 16.80 -1.77
CA HIS A 83 0.10 16.00 -2.99
C HIS A 83 -0.85 16.52 -4.07
N TYR A 84 -1.81 17.37 -3.69
CA TYR A 84 -2.83 17.90 -4.59
C TYR A 84 -3.33 19.26 -4.12
N SER A 85 -3.66 20.13 -5.09
CA SER A 85 -4.36 21.39 -4.84
C SER A 85 -5.08 21.85 -6.11
N ASN A 86 -6.41 21.81 -6.14
CA ASN A 86 -7.19 22.29 -7.29
C ASN A 86 -8.61 22.70 -6.89
N ILE A 87 -9.37 23.29 -7.81
CA ILE A 87 -10.77 23.68 -7.60
C ILE A 87 -11.68 22.75 -8.40
N HIS A 88 -12.72 22.24 -7.74
CA HIS A 88 -13.68 21.30 -8.31
C HIS A 88 -15.10 21.85 -8.27
N MET A 89 -15.89 21.43 -9.26
CA MET A 89 -17.32 21.69 -9.24
C MET A 89 -18.01 20.77 -8.24
N PRO A 90 -19.12 21.19 -7.62
CA PRO A 90 -19.95 20.32 -6.80
C PRO A 90 -20.36 19.07 -7.56
N SER A 91 -20.24 17.91 -6.91
CA SER A 91 -20.67 16.62 -7.44
C SER A 91 -21.19 15.78 -6.28
N MET A 92 -22.48 15.89 -5.97
CA MET A 92 -23.06 15.17 -4.85
C MET A 92 -23.27 13.68 -5.14
N LEU A 93 -23.51 13.28 -6.39
CA LEU A 93 -23.88 11.89 -6.71
C LEU A 93 -22.73 11.08 -7.30
N GLU A 94 -21.77 11.74 -7.95
CA GLU A 94 -20.72 11.07 -8.70
C GLU A 94 -19.35 11.37 -8.09
N LEU A 95 -18.51 10.34 -8.02
CA LEU A 95 -17.13 10.46 -7.57
C LEU A 95 -16.30 11.22 -8.61
N GLN A 96 -15.66 12.31 -8.18
CA GLN A 96 -14.75 13.09 -9.01
C GLN A 96 -13.29 12.76 -8.69
N GLU A 97 -12.47 12.62 -9.73
CA GLU A 97 -11.05 12.30 -9.60
C GLU A 97 -10.20 13.49 -9.14
N MET A 98 -9.37 13.24 -8.14
CA MET A 98 -8.28 14.09 -7.71
C MET A 98 -6.96 13.40 -8.09
N GLN A 99 -6.48 13.66 -9.31
CA GLN A 99 -5.22 13.11 -9.81
C GLN A 99 -4.05 13.80 -9.13
N LEU A 100 -3.27 13.06 -8.33
CA LEU A 100 -2.22 13.65 -7.51
C LEU A 100 -1.05 14.17 -8.36
N ASP A 101 -0.56 15.37 -8.04
CA ASP A 101 0.63 15.96 -8.69
C ASP A 101 1.88 15.13 -8.36
N VAL A 102 1.93 14.62 -7.13
CA VAL A 102 2.98 13.74 -6.61
C VAL A 102 2.31 12.54 -5.95
N PRO A 103 2.54 11.31 -6.42
CA PRO A 103 1.95 10.10 -5.82
C PRO A 103 2.32 9.94 -4.34
N ILE A 104 1.41 9.36 -3.56
CA ILE A 104 1.70 8.97 -2.17
C ILE A 104 2.32 7.59 -2.18
N ARG A 105 3.62 7.49 -1.92
CA ARG A 105 4.38 6.23 -1.91
C ARG A 105 4.44 5.60 -0.53
N PHE A 106 4.34 4.27 -0.47
CA PHE A 106 4.42 3.46 0.73
C PHE A 106 5.55 2.44 0.60
N SER A 107 6.34 2.32 1.66
CA SER A 107 7.32 1.25 1.86
C SER A 107 6.65 0.03 2.51
N GLN A 108 7.34 -1.11 2.54
CA GLN A 108 6.83 -2.34 3.17
C GLN A 108 6.36 -2.10 4.61
N ALA A 109 5.16 -2.60 4.93
CA ALA A 109 4.51 -2.45 6.23
C ALA A 109 4.34 -0.99 6.73
N GLU A 110 4.46 0.00 5.84
CA GLU A 110 4.28 1.42 6.20
C GLU A 110 2.81 1.76 6.45
N THR A 111 2.57 2.70 7.35
CA THR A 111 1.27 3.36 7.50
C THR A 111 1.45 4.85 7.23
N LYS A 112 0.56 5.45 6.46
CA LYS A 112 0.49 6.90 6.25
C LYS A 112 -0.88 7.44 6.57
N GLY A 113 -0.91 8.61 7.21
CA GLY A 113 -2.12 9.40 7.33
C GLY A 113 -2.37 10.12 6.02
N ILE A 114 -3.62 10.15 5.58
CA ILE A 114 -4.12 10.91 4.44
C ILE A 114 -5.11 11.93 4.96
N TYR A 115 -4.99 13.17 4.51
CA TYR A 115 -5.93 14.25 4.82
C TYR A 115 -6.45 14.85 3.52
N ILE A 116 -7.78 14.85 3.39
CA ILE A 116 -8.49 15.49 2.29
C ILE A 116 -9.29 16.63 2.90
N HIS A 117 -9.12 17.82 2.35
CA HIS A 117 -9.76 19.03 2.86
C HIS A 117 -10.31 19.87 1.72
N ALA A 118 -11.54 20.33 1.92
CA ALA A 118 -12.23 21.32 1.13
C ALA A 118 -12.24 22.64 1.90
N ALA A 119 -11.83 23.72 1.22
CA ALA A 119 -11.82 25.08 1.80
C ALA A 119 -13.04 25.90 1.35
N GLU A 120 -14.10 25.23 0.93
CA GLU A 120 -15.38 25.89 0.63
C GLU A 120 -16.07 26.29 1.93
N MET A 121 -17.00 27.24 1.89
CA MET A 121 -17.78 27.60 3.08
C MET A 121 -19.01 26.67 3.22
N GLY A 122 -19.37 26.28 4.44
CA GLY A 122 -20.56 25.46 4.74
C GLY A 122 -20.24 24.04 5.20
N ASP A 123 -21.24 23.16 5.26
CA ASP A 123 -21.09 21.78 5.76
C ASP A 123 -21.37 20.69 4.72
N GLU A 124 -21.63 21.02 3.45
CA GLU A 124 -21.97 20.00 2.44
C GLU A 124 -20.76 19.43 1.66
N GLN A 125 -19.53 19.66 2.13
CA GLN A 125 -18.35 19.68 1.27
C GLN A 125 -17.81 18.30 0.84
N ILE A 126 -17.31 17.49 1.78
CA ILE A 126 -16.79 16.15 1.52
C ILE A 126 -17.68 15.14 2.22
N VAL A 127 -18.19 14.17 1.46
CA VAL A 127 -19.00 13.09 1.99
C VAL A 127 -18.13 12.06 2.72
N TYR A 128 -18.60 11.60 3.87
CA TYR A 128 -18.01 10.50 4.62
C TYR A 128 -19.10 9.70 5.37
N ASP A 129 -18.72 8.61 6.04
CA ASP A 129 -19.65 7.80 6.84
C ASP A 129 -19.22 7.72 8.31
N ASN A 130 -20.14 7.25 9.17
CA ASN A 130 -19.83 6.86 10.54
C ASN A 130 -18.97 5.59 10.58
N LYS A 131 -18.12 5.48 11.61
CA LYS A 131 -17.37 4.24 11.89
C LYS A 131 -18.32 3.07 12.15
N ARG A 132 -18.16 1.99 11.37
CA ARG A 132 -18.92 0.73 11.51
C ARG A 132 -18.02 -0.44 11.89
N GLY A 133 -16.70 -0.33 11.70
CA GLY A 133 -15.74 -1.38 12.07
C GLY A 133 -14.35 -0.81 12.36
N ASP A 134 -13.41 -1.66 12.77
CA ASP A 134 -12.02 -1.23 13.01
C ASP A 134 -11.19 -1.06 11.73
N ILE A 135 -11.74 -1.53 10.60
CA ILE A 135 -11.18 -1.38 9.26
C ILE A 135 -12.33 -0.93 8.35
N THR A 136 -12.15 0.20 7.66
CA THR A 136 -13.11 0.73 6.68
C THR A 136 -13.13 -0.13 5.42
N TYR A 137 -11.94 -0.50 4.96
CA TYR A 137 -11.75 -1.36 3.80
C TYR A 137 -10.46 -2.17 3.93
N SER A 138 -10.48 -3.39 3.41
CA SER A 138 -9.31 -4.27 3.39
C SER A 138 -9.25 -5.01 2.06
N ASP A 139 -8.08 -5.05 1.44
CA ASP A 139 -7.76 -5.97 0.35
C ASP A 139 -6.47 -6.75 0.62
N SER A 140 -5.95 -7.43 -0.40
CA SER A 140 -4.74 -8.23 -0.33
C SER A 140 -3.46 -7.43 -0.05
N TYR A 141 -3.46 -6.11 -0.27
CA TYR A 141 -2.28 -5.27 -0.33
C TYR A 141 -2.30 -4.11 0.67
N LEU A 142 -3.47 -3.57 1.00
CA LEU A 142 -3.62 -2.48 1.96
C LEU A 142 -4.92 -2.56 2.78
N ASP A 143 -4.92 -1.82 3.87
CA ASP A 143 -6.06 -1.54 4.74
C ASP A 143 -6.30 -0.03 4.77
N ILE A 144 -7.55 0.38 4.62
CA ILE A 144 -8.03 1.74 4.94
C ILE A 144 -8.64 1.67 6.34
N LEU A 145 -8.10 2.46 7.25
CA LEU A 145 -8.54 2.52 8.63
C LEU A 145 -9.57 3.65 8.83
N PRO A 146 -10.42 3.53 9.87
CA PRO A 146 -11.27 4.63 10.29
C PRO A 146 -10.48 5.90 10.57
N GLY A 147 -11.18 7.01 10.43
CA GLY A 147 -10.63 8.35 10.48
C GLY A 147 -11.39 9.29 11.40
N ILE A 148 -11.06 10.56 11.25
CA ILE A 148 -11.69 11.70 11.91
C ILE A 148 -12.13 12.72 10.85
N ALA A 149 -13.29 13.34 11.03
CA ALA A 149 -13.73 14.43 10.17
C ALA A 149 -13.32 15.79 10.73
N HIS A 150 -13.13 16.73 9.82
CA HIS A 150 -12.81 18.11 10.09
C HIS A 150 -13.98 19.01 9.71
N LEU A 151 -14.39 19.87 10.65
CA LEU A 151 -15.51 20.79 10.47
C LEU A 151 -15.07 22.14 9.91
N ALA A 152 -13.82 22.55 10.13
CA ALA A 152 -13.36 23.88 9.74
C ALA A 152 -12.96 23.95 8.26
N ASP A 153 -13.30 25.07 7.65
CA ASP A 153 -12.99 25.48 6.28
C ASP A 153 -11.53 25.91 6.08
N VAL A 154 -10.76 26.07 7.17
CA VAL A 154 -9.32 26.31 7.13
C VAL A 154 -8.57 25.02 7.45
N PRO A 155 -7.68 24.51 6.58
CA PRO A 155 -7.01 23.24 6.78
C PRO A 155 -6.17 23.22 8.07
N PHE A 156 -6.20 22.10 8.80
CA PHE A 156 -5.48 21.89 10.07
C PHE A 156 -5.87 22.85 11.21
N SER A 157 -6.96 23.60 11.10
CA SER A 157 -7.43 24.47 12.17
C SER A 157 -7.82 23.66 13.41
N GLY A 158 -7.34 24.05 14.58
CA GLY A 158 -7.82 23.55 15.88
C GLY A 158 -9.10 24.27 16.36
N GLU A 159 -9.56 25.27 15.61
CA GLU A 159 -10.69 26.12 15.97
C GLU A 159 -11.76 26.10 14.86
N ASN A 160 -13.03 26.07 15.27
CA ASN A 160 -14.16 26.33 14.39
C ASN A 160 -14.23 27.84 14.13
N GLN A 161 -13.89 28.27 12.92
CA GLN A 161 -13.92 29.70 12.55
C GLN A 161 -15.34 30.21 12.27
N ASP A 162 -16.26 29.30 12.01
CA ASP A 162 -17.66 29.63 11.79
C ASP A 162 -18.39 29.88 13.12
N ILE A 163 -19.09 31.01 13.18
CA ILE A 163 -19.84 31.48 14.35
C ILE A 163 -20.90 30.46 14.77
N PHE A 164 -21.46 29.70 13.82
CA PHE A 164 -22.47 28.69 14.09
C PHE A 164 -21.89 27.38 14.67
N TYR A 165 -20.67 27.00 14.27
CA TYR A 165 -20.02 25.76 14.73
C TYR A 165 -19.12 25.94 15.95
N GLY A 166 -18.67 27.17 16.24
CA GLY A 166 -17.81 27.52 17.39
C GLY A 166 -18.37 27.14 18.76
N TRP A 167 -19.69 26.99 18.89
CA TRP A 167 -20.35 26.58 20.13
C TRP A 167 -20.36 25.05 20.36
N TRP A 168 -20.07 24.26 19.34
CA TRP A 168 -20.18 22.80 19.36
C TRP A 168 -18.88 22.08 19.73
N GLY A 169 -17.93 22.81 20.32
CA GLY A 169 -16.63 22.26 20.76
C GLY A 169 -15.58 22.22 19.64
N PRO A 170 -14.55 21.36 19.77
CA PRO A 170 -13.44 21.27 18.80
C PRO A 170 -13.89 20.98 17.36
N PRO A 171 -13.12 21.31 16.32
CA PRO A 171 -13.49 21.10 14.92
C PRO A 171 -13.31 19.64 14.45
N TRP A 172 -12.81 18.75 15.30
CA TRP A 172 -12.54 17.35 14.96
C TRP A 172 -13.65 16.44 15.47
N ARG A 173 -14.04 15.48 14.64
CA ARG A 173 -15.09 14.48 14.95
C ARG A 173 -14.54 13.09 14.73
N ASP A 174 -14.41 12.34 15.82
CA ASP A 174 -13.97 10.95 15.79
C ASP A 174 -15.00 10.02 15.12
N ARG A 175 -14.58 8.77 14.91
CA ARG A 175 -15.43 7.66 14.47
C ARG A 175 -16.04 7.94 13.11
N ARG A 176 -15.19 8.29 12.15
CA ARG A 176 -15.56 8.51 10.74
C ARG A 176 -14.87 7.51 9.84
N GLU A 177 -15.40 7.33 8.64
CA GLU A 177 -14.84 6.45 7.63
C GLU A 177 -14.82 7.18 6.30
N PHE A 178 -13.72 7.01 5.57
CA PHE A 178 -13.56 7.57 4.23
C PHE A 178 -14.60 7.00 3.28
N VAL A 179 -15.33 7.87 2.57
CA VAL A 179 -16.23 7.51 1.47
C VAL A 179 -15.61 7.99 0.16
N GLY A 180 -15.24 7.06 -0.71
CA GLY A 180 -14.61 7.41 -1.97
C GLY A 180 -13.93 6.23 -2.64
N ARG A 181 -13.01 6.58 -3.56
CA ARG A 181 -12.16 5.60 -4.25
C ARG A 181 -10.69 5.95 -4.11
N LEU A 182 -9.83 4.95 -3.97
CA LEU A 182 -8.39 5.08 -4.18
C LEU A 182 -7.98 4.28 -5.41
N GLN A 183 -7.07 4.84 -6.22
CA GLN A 183 -6.36 4.13 -7.28
C GLN A 183 -4.89 4.12 -6.91
N TYR A 184 -4.31 2.93 -6.95
CA TYR A 184 -2.90 2.74 -6.67
C TYR A 184 -2.30 1.68 -7.58
N GLY A 185 -0.98 1.71 -7.69
CA GLY A 185 -0.19 0.70 -8.38
C GLY A 185 0.90 0.12 -7.48
N ILE A 186 1.36 -1.07 -7.85
CA ILE A 186 2.34 -1.82 -7.06
C ILE A 186 3.63 -2.01 -7.88
N LYS A 187 4.76 -1.63 -7.31
CA LYS A 187 6.08 -1.96 -7.84
C LYS A 187 6.59 -3.20 -7.12
N TRP A 188 6.58 -4.36 -7.78
CA TRP A 188 6.96 -5.61 -7.12
C TRP A 188 8.48 -5.80 -7.02
N LEU A 189 8.96 -6.41 -5.93
CA LEU A 189 10.34 -6.91 -5.89
C LEU A 189 10.44 -8.18 -6.74
N ARG A 190 11.51 -8.25 -7.54
CA ARG A 190 11.91 -9.49 -8.20
C ARG A 190 12.84 -10.28 -7.30
N TRP A 191 12.74 -11.60 -7.40
CA TRP A 191 13.56 -12.45 -6.56
C TRP A 191 15.04 -12.27 -6.88
N ASN A 192 15.82 -12.00 -5.85
CA ASN A 192 17.27 -12.13 -5.84
C ASN A 192 17.70 -12.80 -4.52
N PRO A 193 18.86 -13.46 -4.46
CA PRO A 193 19.35 -14.13 -3.24
C PRO A 193 19.37 -13.21 -2.01
N GLU A 194 19.72 -11.93 -2.21
CA GLU A 194 19.86 -10.92 -1.16
C GLU A 194 18.53 -10.59 -0.49
N VAL A 195 17.41 -10.72 -1.23
CA VAL A 195 16.05 -10.41 -0.75
C VAL A 195 15.23 -11.68 -0.50
N HIS A 196 15.81 -12.88 -0.62
CA HIS A 196 15.07 -14.15 -0.54
C HIS A 196 14.22 -14.27 0.74
N CYS A 197 14.69 -13.75 1.88
CA CYS A 197 13.96 -13.82 3.15
C CYS A 197 12.67 -13.00 3.18
N HIS A 198 12.52 -11.99 2.32
CA HIS A 198 11.30 -11.17 2.23
C HIS A 198 10.17 -11.89 1.50
N PHE A 199 10.45 -13.00 0.83
CA PHE A 199 9.46 -13.71 0.04
C PHE A 199 8.65 -14.70 0.88
N PRO A 200 7.38 -14.93 0.50
CA PRO A 200 6.50 -15.93 1.13
C PRO A 200 7.16 -17.30 1.23
N ALA A 201 6.89 -18.04 2.31
CA ALA A 201 7.50 -19.35 2.56
C ALA A 201 7.33 -20.32 1.38
N ILE A 202 6.12 -20.42 0.85
CA ILE A 202 5.81 -21.27 -0.31
C ILE A 202 6.61 -20.87 -1.56
N PHE A 203 6.77 -19.56 -1.82
CA PHE A 203 7.62 -19.11 -2.93
C PHE A 203 9.08 -19.46 -2.69
N ARG A 204 9.58 -19.27 -1.47
CA ARG A 204 10.95 -19.66 -1.10
C ARG A 204 11.19 -21.16 -1.29
N GLU A 205 10.21 -22.01 -0.98
CA GLU A 205 10.28 -23.46 -1.20
C GLU A 205 10.28 -23.83 -2.69
N MET A 206 9.52 -23.11 -3.51
CA MET A 206 9.59 -23.24 -4.96
C MET A 206 11.00 -22.89 -5.46
N ILE A 207 11.59 -21.79 -4.99
CA ILE A 207 12.98 -21.42 -5.33
C ILE A 207 13.94 -22.54 -4.94
N TRP A 208 13.80 -23.11 -3.75
CA TRP A 208 14.63 -24.25 -3.33
C TRP A 208 14.51 -25.44 -4.27
N THR A 209 13.30 -25.77 -4.69
CA THR A 209 13.04 -26.87 -5.62
C THR A 209 13.72 -26.60 -6.97
N LEU A 210 13.62 -25.37 -7.48
CA LEU A 210 14.28 -24.96 -8.72
C LEU A 210 15.81 -25.03 -8.58
N LEU A 211 16.39 -24.56 -7.47
CA LEU A 211 17.84 -24.65 -7.24
C LEU A 211 18.34 -26.11 -7.13
N MET A 212 17.54 -26.99 -6.53
CA MET A 212 17.87 -28.43 -6.41
C MET A 212 17.77 -29.19 -7.73
N SER A 213 17.16 -28.61 -8.77
CA SER A 213 17.12 -29.22 -10.12
C SER A 213 18.50 -29.39 -10.76
N ARG A 214 19.53 -28.69 -10.24
CA ARG A 214 20.93 -28.86 -10.67
C ARG A 214 21.66 -30.03 -9.98
N HIS A 215 21.01 -30.70 -9.03
CA HIS A 215 21.60 -31.86 -8.38
C HIS A 215 21.82 -32.99 -9.41
N PRO A 216 22.92 -33.76 -9.36
CA PRO A 216 23.19 -34.85 -10.32
C PRO A 216 22.10 -35.91 -10.43
N ARG A 217 21.24 -36.04 -9.41
CA ARG A 217 20.07 -36.94 -9.42
C ARG A 217 18.90 -36.42 -10.26
N SER A 218 18.96 -35.17 -10.72
CA SER A 218 17.91 -34.47 -11.47
C SER A 218 18.26 -34.29 -12.95
N ARG A 219 19.18 -35.11 -13.50
CA ARG A 219 19.68 -35.05 -14.89
C ARG A 219 18.60 -35.15 -15.98
N CYS A 220 17.41 -35.62 -15.63
CA CYS A 220 16.24 -35.66 -16.52
C CYS A 220 15.50 -34.31 -16.63
N SER A 221 15.79 -33.34 -15.77
CA SER A 221 15.18 -32.00 -15.82
C SER A 221 15.91 -31.12 -16.83
N ILE A 222 15.16 -30.34 -17.62
CA ILE A 222 15.74 -29.31 -18.50
C ILE A 222 16.56 -28.28 -17.70
N LEU A 223 16.15 -27.99 -16.46
CA LEU A 223 16.82 -27.03 -15.59
C LEU A 223 18.21 -27.49 -15.12
N TYR A 224 18.49 -28.80 -15.17
CA TYR A 224 19.82 -29.35 -14.86
C TYR A 224 20.89 -28.83 -15.83
N TRP A 225 20.50 -28.60 -17.08
CA TRP A 225 21.40 -28.18 -18.16
C TRP A 225 21.68 -26.69 -18.18
N LEU A 226 20.93 -25.89 -17.41
CA LEU A 226 21.20 -24.47 -17.25
C LEU A 226 22.44 -24.27 -16.38
N ASP A 227 23.27 -23.30 -16.75
CA ASP A 227 24.32 -22.81 -15.87
C ASP A 227 23.72 -22.07 -14.65
N HIS A 228 24.59 -21.62 -13.74
CA HIS A 228 24.10 -20.98 -12.51
C HIS A 228 23.40 -19.66 -12.78
N ASP A 229 23.99 -18.84 -13.64
CA ASP A 229 23.51 -17.49 -13.92
C ASP A 229 22.21 -17.53 -14.72
N GLN A 230 22.09 -18.46 -15.67
CA GLN A 230 20.86 -18.76 -16.41
C GLN A 230 19.74 -19.19 -15.47
N LEU A 231 20.00 -20.10 -14.53
CA LEU A 231 18.96 -20.54 -13.58
C LEU A 231 18.51 -19.38 -12.68
N LEU A 232 19.46 -18.58 -12.15
CA LEU A 232 19.12 -17.42 -11.33
C LEU A 232 18.35 -16.37 -12.12
N TYR A 233 18.70 -16.17 -13.39
CA TYR A 233 17.99 -15.27 -14.30
C TYR A 233 16.56 -15.77 -14.54
N VAL A 234 16.38 -17.06 -14.83
CA VAL A 234 15.04 -17.68 -14.97
C VAL A 234 14.21 -17.47 -13.71
N ILE A 235 14.79 -17.68 -12.53
CA ILE A 235 14.08 -17.44 -11.26
C ILE A 235 13.72 -15.96 -11.09
N ASN A 236 14.64 -15.04 -11.37
CA ASN A 236 14.40 -13.59 -11.29
C ASN A 236 13.28 -13.12 -12.22
N CYS A 237 13.09 -13.82 -13.35
CA CYS A 237 12.02 -13.57 -14.31
C CYS A 237 10.63 -14.01 -13.83
N VAL A 238 10.53 -14.88 -12.81
CA VAL A 238 9.23 -15.36 -12.31
C VAL A 238 8.43 -14.24 -11.65
N ASN A 239 7.25 -13.96 -12.20
CA ASN A 239 6.26 -13.03 -11.64
C ASN A 239 5.47 -13.72 -10.51
N TRP A 240 6.10 -13.84 -9.35
CA TRP A 240 5.57 -14.62 -8.22
C TRP A 240 4.20 -14.16 -7.70
N TRP A 241 3.88 -12.89 -7.91
CA TRP A 241 2.62 -12.24 -7.54
C TRP A 241 1.44 -12.62 -8.46
N GLU A 242 1.67 -13.22 -9.64
CA GLU A 242 0.58 -13.68 -10.52
C GLU A 242 -0.09 -14.96 -9.99
N ASN A 243 0.48 -15.59 -8.96
CA ASN A 243 -0.10 -16.76 -8.34
C ASN A 243 -1.11 -16.35 -7.25
N SER A 244 -2.38 -16.25 -7.63
CA SER A 244 -3.48 -15.86 -6.73
C SER A 244 -3.59 -16.76 -5.49
N GLN A 245 -3.36 -18.08 -5.63
CA GLN A 245 -3.36 -19.01 -4.50
C GLN A 245 -2.28 -18.68 -3.48
N LEU A 246 -1.13 -18.19 -3.95
CA LEU A 246 -0.01 -17.79 -3.12
C LEU A 246 -0.34 -16.50 -2.35
N LEU A 247 -1.02 -15.54 -2.98
CA LEU A 247 -1.49 -14.31 -2.33
C LEU A 247 -2.59 -14.60 -1.28
N GLU A 248 -3.54 -15.48 -1.57
CA GLU A 248 -4.60 -15.88 -0.64
C GLU A 248 -4.05 -16.57 0.61
N GLN A 249 -3.02 -17.42 0.46
CA GLN A 249 -2.35 -18.07 1.58
C GLN A 249 -1.56 -17.09 2.46
N ILE A 250 -1.05 -16.00 1.88
CA ILE A 250 -0.39 -14.93 2.65
C ILE A 250 -1.41 -14.09 3.40
N ALA A 251 -2.56 -13.79 2.77
CA ALA A 251 -3.64 -13.02 3.36
C ALA A 251 -4.29 -13.73 4.57
N ASN A 252 -4.24 -15.07 4.62
CA ASN A 252 -4.82 -15.88 5.71
C ASN A 252 -3.76 -16.70 6.50
N PRO A 253 -2.92 -16.05 7.34
CA PRO A 253 -1.82 -16.70 8.06
C PRO A 253 -2.24 -17.68 9.17
N ALA A 254 -3.53 -17.82 9.47
CA ALA A 254 -4.04 -18.57 10.62
C ALA A 254 -3.65 -20.08 10.66
N GLY A 255 -3.11 -20.63 9.58
CA GLY A 255 -2.79 -22.07 9.46
C GLY A 255 -1.37 -22.51 9.86
N GLU A 256 -0.30 -21.73 9.59
CA GLU A 256 1.03 -22.35 9.43
C GLU A 256 2.27 -21.62 10.00
N GLN A 257 2.15 -20.43 10.59
CA GLN A 257 3.32 -19.64 11.02
C GLN A 257 4.24 -20.31 12.06
N LYS A 258 3.76 -21.27 12.88
CA LYS A 258 4.51 -21.77 14.05
C LYS A 258 5.61 -22.79 13.76
N ARG A 259 5.68 -23.42 12.58
CA ARG A 259 6.69 -24.48 12.30
C ARG A 259 7.87 -24.04 11.44
N VAL A 260 7.77 -22.94 10.69
CA VAL A 260 8.72 -22.62 9.61
C VAL A 260 9.92 -21.78 10.11
N ASN A 261 9.73 -20.83 11.03
CA ASN A 261 10.75 -19.80 11.31
C ASN A 261 12.05 -20.29 11.98
N LYS A 262 12.04 -21.39 12.74
CA LYS A 262 13.27 -21.88 13.42
C LYS A 262 14.20 -22.70 12.52
N ARG A 263 13.69 -23.30 11.43
CA ARG A 263 14.47 -24.17 10.52
C ARG A 263 15.12 -23.40 9.36
N PHE A 264 14.69 -22.16 9.12
CA PHE A 264 15.05 -21.39 7.92
C PHE A 264 16.21 -20.40 8.13
N GLY A 265 16.41 -19.85 9.33
CA GLY A 265 17.53 -18.92 9.60
C GLY A 265 18.91 -19.53 9.35
N ASP A 266 19.07 -20.82 9.63
CA ASP A 266 20.33 -21.54 9.37
C ASP A 266 20.50 -21.94 7.91
N LYS A 267 19.39 -22.19 7.19
CA LYS A 267 19.40 -22.43 5.74
C LYS A 267 19.75 -21.16 4.95
N CYS A 268 19.26 -19.98 5.32
CA CYS A 268 19.63 -18.72 4.68
C CYS A 268 21.12 -18.38 4.82
N ARG A 269 21.74 -18.69 5.98
CA ARG A 269 23.19 -18.56 6.14
C ARG A 269 23.97 -19.61 5.34
N ALA A 270 23.41 -20.81 5.17
CA ALA A 270 23.97 -21.82 4.27
C ALA A 270 23.85 -21.40 2.79
N ILE A 271 22.78 -20.70 2.38
CA ILE A 271 22.63 -20.07 1.05
C ILE A 271 23.79 -19.12 0.83
N TYR A 272 23.95 -18.09 1.66
CA TYR A 272 25.01 -17.10 1.48
C TYR A 272 26.40 -17.75 1.43
N ARG A 273 26.66 -18.75 2.28
CA ARG A 273 27.93 -19.51 2.31
C ARG A 273 28.15 -20.43 1.12
N TRP A 274 27.08 -21.02 0.57
CA TRP A 274 27.17 -21.84 -0.64
C TRP A 274 27.38 -20.94 -1.86
N PHE A 275 26.58 -19.88 -2.00
CA PHE A 275 26.72 -18.85 -3.04
C PHE A 275 28.10 -18.16 -3.02
N SER A 276 28.59 -17.76 -1.84
CA SER A 276 29.91 -17.13 -1.70
C SER A 276 31.07 -18.04 -2.06
N LYS A 277 30.87 -19.37 -1.97
CA LYS A 277 31.88 -20.37 -2.36
C LYS A 277 31.84 -20.70 -3.85
N SER A 278 30.65 -20.72 -4.46
CA SER A 278 30.47 -21.02 -5.89
C SER A 278 30.77 -19.85 -6.83
N LEU A 279 30.77 -18.61 -6.33
CA LEU A 279 31.21 -17.42 -7.09
C LEU A 279 32.73 -17.19 -7.04
N SER A 280 33.44 -17.87 -6.14
CA SER A 280 34.89 -17.78 -5.95
C SER A 280 35.69 -18.91 -6.61
N SER A 281 35.04 -19.72 -7.44
CA SER A 281 35.58 -20.90 -8.12
C SER A 281 35.19 -20.88 -9.60
#